data_AF-A0A559JNQ2-F1
#
_entry.id   AF-A0A559JNQ2-F1
#
_cell.length_a   1.000
_cell.length_b   1.000
_cell.length_c   1.000
_cell.angle_alpha   90.00
_cell.angle_beta   90.00
_cell.angle_gamma   90.00
#
_symmetry.space_group_name_H-M   'P 1'
#
loop_
_entity.id
_entity.type
_entity.pdbx_description
1 polymer ?
#
loop_
_entity_poly.entity_id
_entity_poly.type
_entity_poly.pdbx_seq_one_letter_code
_entity_poly.pdbx_strand_id
1 'polypeptide(L)'
;MATFTAQVLVGQSHTYDGGIINLHHTLYLSENSVARWLLCSVDPYGAHTTEQARGWIPHPDSILEDGLLLLGLHVWRNEKLLAMAKEVFLQPVEEVDCINNHTISTENLKKLHEECREILVRAKMVLTLFEGSSLFRELGILQQYQMELEVCSPCFNRYWNPWSSNMEIRGVLEKNKGYSPSDES
;
A
#
# COMPACT_ATOMS: atom_id res chain seq x y z
N MET A 1 19.77 -5.34 6.39
CA MET A 1 18.87 -6.38 5.85
C MET A 1 17.53 -5.72 5.62
N ALA A 2 16.96 -5.87 4.44
CA ALA A 2 15.61 -5.41 4.14
C ALA A 2 14.59 -6.30 4.85
N THR A 3 13.65 -5.71 5.58
CA THR A 3 12.55 -6.43 6.23
C THR A 3 11.24 -5.96 5.62
N PHE A 4 10.47 -6.87 5.06
CA PHE A 4 9.13 -6.53 4.58
C PHE A 4 8.17 -6.40 5.76
N THR A 5 7.56 -5.24 5.87
CA THR A 5 6.73 -4.85 7.03
C THR A 5 5.30 -4.51 6.63
N ALA A 6 5.02 -4.33 5.34
CA ALA A 6 3.67 -4.21 4.82
C ALA A 6 3.52 -4.80 3.42
N GLN A 7 2.30 -5.18 3.09
CA GLN A 7 1.88 -5.60 1.76
C GLN A 7 0.56 -4.92 1.39
N VAL A 8 0.41 -4.54 0.13
CA VAL A 8 -0.86 -4.11 -0.46
C VAL A 8 -1.25 -5.08 -1.56
N LEU A 9 -2.49 -5.55 -1.56
CA LEU A 9 -3.11 -6.26 -2.68
C LEU A 9 -4.06 -5.32 -3.41
N VAL A 10 -4.04 -5.32 -4.74
CA VAL A 10 -4.90 -4.48 -5.58
C VAL A 10 -5.60 -5.32 -6.64
N GLY A 11 -6.92 -5.21 -6.68
CA GLY A 11 -7.80 -5.91 -7.61
C GLY A 11 -9.20 -5.31 -7.55
N GLN A 12 -10.22 -6.13 -7.69
CA GLN A 12 -11.63 -5.74 -7.65
C GLN A 12 -12.35 -6.39 -6.47
N SER A 13 -13.36 -5.72 -5.94
CA SER A 13 -14.21 -6.29 -4.91
C SER A 13 -15.08 -7.41 -5.48
N HIS A 14 -15.25 -8.50 -4.73
CA HIS A 14 -16.23 -9.52 -5.10
C HIS A 14 -17.63 -9.05 -4.68
N THR A 15 -18.60 -9.06 -5.59
CA THR A 15 -19.96 -8.52 -5.30
C THR A 15 -20.68 -9.26 -4.17
N TYR A 16 -20.40 -10.55 -4.00
CA TYR A 16 -21.13 -11.42 -3.06
C TYR A 16 -20.33 -11.84 -1.82
N ASP A 17 -19.02 -11.62 -1.83
CA ASP A 17 -18.11 -12.04 -0.76
C ASP A 17 -17.18 -10.89 -0.40
N GLY A 18 -16.63 -10.87 0.81
CA GLY A 18 -15.61 -9.87 1.20
C GLY A 18 -14.25 -10.03 0.50
N GLY A 19 -14.14 -10.93 -0.49
CA GLY A 19 -12.88 -11.26 -1.16
C GLY A 19 -12.41 -10.23 -2.19
N ILE A 20 -11.26 -10.52 -2.80
CA ILE A 20 -10.69 -9.78 -3.92
C ILE A 20 -10.68 -10.68 -5.16
N ILE A 21 -11.13 -10.17 -6.30
CA ILE A 21 -11.05 -10.82 -7.61
C ILE A 21 -10.15 -10.00 -8.55
N ASN A 22 -9.74 -10.60 -9.67
CA ASN A 22 -8.89 -9.94 -10.66
C ASN A 22 -7.66 -9.27 -10.01
N LEU A 23 -7.04 -9.96 -9.05
CA LEU A 23 -5.82 -9.54 -8.39
C LEU A 23 -4.73 -9.38 -9.46
N HIS A 24 -4.23 -8.16 -9.61
CA HIS A 24 -3.34 -7.81 -10.71
C HIS A 24 -2.06 -7.11 -10.27
N HIS A 25 -2.04 -6.50 -9.08
CA HIS A 25 -0.90 -5.74 -8.58
C HIS A 25 -0.73 -5.96 -7.07
N THR A 26 0.52 -5.91 -6.64
CA THR A 26 0.88 -5.92 -5.22
C THR A 26 1.96 -4.88 -4.93
N LEU A 27 1.86 -4.20 -3.80
CA LEU A 27 2.97 -3.45 -3.23
C LEU A 27 3.58 -4.19 -2.06
N TYR A 28 4.90 -4.15 -1.95
CA TYR A 28 5.62 -4.57 -0.74
C TYR A 28 6.39 -3.38 -0.18
N LEU A 29 6.22 -3.10 1.11
CA LEU A 29 7.06 -2.15 1.82
C LEU A 29 8.20 -2.90 2.48
N SER A 30 9.42 -2.59 2.05
CA SER A 30 10.63 -2.94 2.78
C SER A 30 11.04 -1.79 3.69
N GLU A 31 11.24 -2.09 4.96
CA GLU A 31 11.80 -1.19 5.97
C GLU A 31 13.13 -1.76 6.51
N ASN A 32 13.78 -0.98 7.37
CA ASN A 32 15.17 -1.10 7.85
C ASN A 32 16.23 -0.47 6.93
N SER A 33 16.89 0.57 7.45
CA SER A 33 17.78 1.53 6.76
C SER A 33 17.04 2.55 5.88
N VAL A 34 16.47 2.14 4.75
CA VAL A 34 15.75 3.02 3.82
C VAL A 34 14.44 2.36 3.45
N ALA A 35 13.33 3.04 3.68
CA ALA A 35 12.01 2.56 3.26
C ALA A 35 11.96 2.45 1.73
N ARG A 36 11.34 1.40 1.21
CA ARG A 36 11.15 1.22 -0.24
C ARG A 36 9.86 0.46 -0.52
N TRP A 37 9.02 1.06 -1.36
CA TRP A 37 7.92 0.38 -2.01
C TRP A 37 8.43 -0.40 -3.22
N LEU A 38 7.91 -1.61 -3.40
CA LEU A 38 8.10 -2.43 -4.59
C LEU A 38 6.73 -2.75 -5.19
N LEU A 39 6.45 -2.16 -6.35
CA LEU A 39 5.26 -2.45 -7.15
C LEU A 39 5.54 -3.62 -8.08
N CYS A 40 4.79 -4.70 -7.90
CA CYS A 40 4.84 -5.89 -8.73
C CYS A 40 3.49 -6.08 -9.41
N SER A 41 3.50 -6.40 -10.70
CA SER A 41 2.34 -7.04 -11.33
C SER A 41 2.26 -8.50 -10.88
N VAL A 42 1.05 -9.01 -10.73
CA VAL A 42 0.80 -10.37 -10.26
C VAL A 42 -0.27 -10.99 -11.13
N ASP A 43 -0.03 -12.23 -11.55
CA ASP A 43 -1.06 -13.09 -12.13
C ASP A 43 -1.10 -14.40 -11.32
N PRO A 44 -2.09 -14.56 -10.42
CA PRO A 44 -2.23 -15.76 -9.61
C PRO A 44 -2.44 -17.04 -10.44
N TYR A 45 -2.89 -16.92 -11.68
CA TYR A 45 -3.17 -18.04 -12.57
C TYR A 45 -2.01 -18.33 -13.55
N GLY A 46 -1.01 -17.46 -13.62
CA GLY A 46 0.18 -17.63 -14.47
C GLY A 46 -0.13 -17.64 -15.97
N ALA A 47 -1.24 -17.04 -16.39
CA ALA A 47 -1.64 -16.90 -17.78
C ALA A 47 -0.87 -15.79 -18.53
N HIS A 48 -0.31 -14.83 -17.78
CA HIS A 48 0.34 -13.63 -18.30
C HIS A 48 1.75 -13.46 -17.74
N THR A 49 2.64 -12.89 -18.56
CA THR A 49 3.99 -12.50 -18.13
C THR A 49 3.88 -11.32 -17.15
N THR A 50 4.48 -11.47 -15.97
CA THR A 50 4.59 -10.38 -15.00
C THR A 50 5.61 -9.35 -15.47
N GLU A 51 5.23 -8.08 -15.45
CA GLU A 51 6.12 -6.93 -15.63
C GLU A 51 7.23 -6.89 -14.58
N GLN A 52 8.35 -6.24 -14.93
CA GLN A 52 9.44 -6.00 -14.00
C GLN A 52 8.95 -5.14 -12.81
N ALA A 53 9.34 -5.54 -11.61
CA ALA A 53 9.00 -4.81 -10.40
C ALA A 53 9.60 -3.38 -10.43
N ARG A 54 8.78 -2.38 -10.07
CA ARG A 54 9.20 -0.98 -9.96
C ARG A 54 9.39 -0.61 -8.50
N GLY A 55 10.57 -0.09 -8.16
CA GLY A 55 10.89 0.33 -6.79
C GLY A 55 10.79 1.83 -6.61
N TRP A 56 10.24 2.27 -5.47
CA TRP A 56 10.19 3.68 -5.07
C TRP A 56 10.66 3.86 -3.63
N ILE A 57 11.67 4.69 -3.39
CA ILE A 57 12.01 5.18 -2.05
C ILE A 57 11.07 6.36 -1.75
N PRO A 58 10.16 6.26 -0.77
CA PRO A 58 9.25 7.34 -0.44
C PRO A 58 9.94 8.42 0.42
N HIS A 59 9.30 9.58 0.51
CA HIS A 59 9.63 10.61 1.46
C HIS A 59 9.36 10.10 2.90
N PRO A 60 10.24 10.37 3.87
CA PRO A 60 10.11 9.84 5.24
C PRO A 60 8.83 10.25 5.98
N ASP A 61 8.24 11.40 5.62
CA ASP A 61 7.06 11.95 6.29
C ASP A 61 5.72 11.54 5.62
N SER A 62 5.77 10.81 4.49
CA SER A 62 4.58 10.45 3.71
C SER A 62 4.71 9.06 3.09
N ILE A 63 5.24 8.09 3.86
CA ILE A 63 5.58 6.75 3.36
C ILE A 63 4.35 6.06 2.75
N LEU A 64 3.24 6.05 3.47
CA LEU A 64 1.98 5.45 3.01
C LEU A 64 1.45 6.17 1.77
N GLU A 65 1.48 7.50 1.81
CA GLU A 65 0.87 8.34 0.80
C GLU A 65 1.62 8.29 -0.54
N ASP A 66 2.94 8.20 -0.49
CA ASP A 66 3.78 7.95 -1.66
C ASP A 66 3.51 6.55 -2.25
N GLY A 67 3.21 5.55 -1.41
CA GLY A 67 2.76 4.24 -1.87
C GLY A 67 1.44 4.30 -2.64
N LEU A 68 0.48 5.11 -2.16
CA LEU A 68 -0.80 5.34 -2.84
C LEU A 68 -0.61 6.15 -4.13
N LEU A 69 0.28 7.15 -4.12
CA LEU A 69 0.65 7.90 -5.31
C LEU A 69 1.26 6.97 -6.38
N LEU A 70 2.03 5.95 -5.97
CA LEU A 70 2.62 4.97 -6.89
C LEU A 70 1.52 4.19 -7.62
N LEU A 71 0.48 3.80 -6.90
CA LEU A 71 -0.70 3.16 -7.49
C LEU A 71 -1.43 4.13 -8.42
N GLY A 72 -1.63 5.38 -8.00
CA GLY A 72 -2.27 6.41 -8.80
C GLY A 72 -1.60 6.64 -10.16
N LEU A 73 -0.26 6.69 -10.16
CA LEU A 73 0.54 6.96 -11.34
C LEU A 73 0.67 5.72 -12.25
N HIS A 74 0.95 4.55 -11.69
CA HIS A 74 1.33 3.38 -12.50
C HIS A 74 0.22 2.35 -12.67
N VAL A 75 -0.72 2.24 -11.74
CA VAL A 75 -1.77 1.22 -11.75
C VAL A 75 -3.08 1.80 -12.23
N TRP A 76 -3.59 2.84 -11.56
CA TRP A 76 -4.86 3.48 -11.93
C TRP A 76 -4.72 4.43 -13.10
N ARG A 77 -3.50 4.94 -13.32
CA ARG A 77 -3.13 5.79 -14.47
C ARG A 77 -4.12 6.93 -14.70
N ASN A 78 -4.53 7.61 -13.62
CA ASN A 78 -5.46 8.72 -13.73
C ASN A 78 -4.86 9.84 -14.59
N GLU A 79 -5.60 10.27 -15.61
CA GLU A 79 -5.07 11.21 -16.62
C GLU A 79 -4.68 12.57 -16.03
N LYS A 80 -5.49 13.09 -15.10
CA LYS A 80 -5.23 14.39 -14.45
C LYS A 80 -4.01 14.30 -13.54
N LEU A 81 -3.92 13.25 -12.73
CA LEU A 81 -2.76 13.02 -11.87
C LEU A 81 -1.47 12.84 -12.69
N LEU A 82 -1.52 12.10 -13.79
CA LEU A 82 -0.38 11.92 -14.70
C LEU A 82 0.04 13.22 -15.38
N ALA A 83 -0.90 14.06 -15.78
CA ALA A 83 -0.61 15.38 -16.34
C ALA A 83 0.09 16.27 -15.32
N MET A 84 -0.45 16.34 -14.09
CA MET A 84 0.17 17.09 -13.00
C MET A 84 1.57 16.58 -12.68
N ALA A 85 1.75 15.25 -12.59
CA ALA A 85 3.05 14.64 -12.31
C ALA A 85 4.09 15.03 -13.37
N LYS A 86 3.73 15.02 -14.66
CA LYS A 86 4.63 15.43 -15.75
C LYS A 86 5.08 16.89 -15.66
N GLU A 87 4.26 17.77 -15.08
CA GLU A 87 4.60 19.19 -14.91
C GLU A 87 5.53 19.43 -13.72
N VAL A 88 5.39 18.63 -12.65
CA VAL A 88 6.05 18.93 -11.37
C VAL A 88 7.27 18.06 -11.05
N PHE A 89 7.38 16.87 -11.63
CA PHE A 89 8.58 16.05 -11.49
C PHE A 89 9.71 16.61 -12.37
N LEU A 90 10.94 16.58 -11.83
CA LEU A 90 12.14 17.07 -12.52
C LEU A 90 12.72 16.07 -13.53
N GLN A 91 12.14 14.86 -13.57
CA GLN A 91 12.50 13.78 -14.48
C GLN A 91 11.24 13.00 -14.89
N PRO A 92 11.26 12.19 -15.96
CA PRO A 92 10.13 11.36 -16.34
C PRO A 92 9.67 10.48 -15.18
N VAL A 93 8.35 10.40 -14.96
CA VAL A 93 7.74 9.65 -13.83
C VAL A 93 8.18 8.19 -13.84
N GLU A 94 8.36 7.60 -15.03
CA GLU A 94 8.80 6.23 -15.23
C GLU A 94 10.24 5.97 -14.74
N GLU A 95 11.06 7.02 -14.64
CA GLU A 95 12.45 6.99 -14.21
C GLU A 95 12.62 7.40 -12.74
N VAL A 96 11.55 7.79 -12.04
CA VAL A 96 11.61 8.15 -10.62
C VAL A 96 11.74 6.89 -9.77
N ASP A 97 12.84 6.79 -9.02
CA ASP A 97 13.12 5.72 -8.07
C ASP A 97 13.13 6.20 -6.61
N CYS A 98 13.10 7.51 -6.37
CA CYS A 98 13.20 8.14 -5.06
C CYS A 98 12.45 9.48 -5.00
N ILE A 99 11.63 9.70 -3.97
CA ILE A 99 11.04 11.01 -3.66
C ILE A 99 11.98 11.81 -2.77
N ASN A 100 12.50 12.90 -3.30
CA ASN A 100 13.31 13.88 -2.58
C ASN A 100 13.33 15.21 -3.35
N ASN A 101 14.00 16.23 -2.80
CA ASN A 101 14.07 17.56 -3.40
C ASN A 101 14.75 17.63 -4.79
N HIS A 102 15.46 16.58 -5.21
CA HIS A 102 16.03 16.47 -6.56
C HIS A 102 15.06 15.86 -7.57
N THR A 103 13.97 15.24 -7.13
CA THR A 103 12.94 14.66 -8.01
C THR A 103 11.66 15.48 -8.02
N ILE A 104 11.25 16.02 -6.88
CA ILE A 104 10.04 16.86 -6.72
C ILE A 104 10.15 17.73 -5.47
N SER A 105 9.62 18.97 -5.50
CA SER A 105 9.55 19.80 -4.29
C SER A 105 8.47 19.31 -3.32
N THR A 106 8.63 19.54 -2.02
CA THR A 106 7.64 19.15 -1.01
C THR A 106 6.26 19.77 -1.27
N GLU A 107 6.18 21.01 -1.74
CA GLU A 107 4.91 21.67 -2.05
C GLU A 107 4.21 21.00 -3.24
N ASN A 108 4.96 20.60 -4.25
CA ASN A 108 4.40 19.92 -5.42
C ASN A 108 4.03 18.47 -5.11
N LEU A 109 4.82 17.77 -4.29
CA LEU A 109 4.49 16.44 -3.80
C LEU A 109 3.15 16.46 -3.05
N LYS A 110 2.98 17.44 -2.15
CA LYS A 110 1.72 17.62 -1.42
C LYS A 110 0.52 17.83 -2.35
N LYS A 111 0.67 18.62 -3.43
CA LYS A 111 -0.39 18.80 -4.43
C LYS A 111 -0.75 17.49 -5.15
N LEU A 112 0.25 16.66 -5.46
CA LEU A 112 0.00 15.33 -6.05
C LEU A 112 -0.73 14.41 -5.08
N HIS A 113 -0.38 14.44 -3.79
CA HIS A 113 -1.10 13.69 -2.77
C HIS A 113 -2.56 14.14 -2.65
N GLU A 114 -2.79 15.45 -2.58
CA GLU A 114 -4.14 16.04 -2.53
C GLU A 114 -4.97 15.61 -3.75
N GLU A 115 -4.40 15.70 -4.96
CA GLU A 115 -5.09 15.22 -6.17
C GLU A 115 -5.35 13.72 -6.14
N CYS A 116 -4.39 12.93 -5.64
CA CYS A 116 -4.52 11.48 -5.58
C CYS A 116 -5.66 11.02 -4.65
N ARG A 117 -5.97 11.77 -3.58
CA ARG A 117 -7.08 11.47 -2.65
C ARG A 117 -8.46 11.62 -3.31
N GLU A 118 -8.59 12.56 -4.24
CA GLU A 118 -9.85 12.89 -4.94
C GLU A 118 -10.20 11.87 -6.05
N ILE A 119 -9.28 10.97 -6.39
CA ILE A 119 -9.52 9.97 -7.42
C ILE A 119 -10.52 8.93 -6.89
N LEU A 120 -11.69 8.87 -7.51
CA LEU A 120 -12.61 7.76 -7.34
C LEU A 120 -12.07 6.52 -8.05
N VAL A 121 -11.58 5.54 -7.28
CA VAL A 121 -11.00 4.31 -7.81
C VAL A 121 -12.00 3.16 -7.66
N ARG A 122 -12.38 2.54 -8.79
CA ARG A 122 -13.20 1.32 -8.81
C ARG A 122 -12.34 0.06 -8.64
N ALA A 123 -11.55 0.04 -7.57
CA ALA A 123 -10.69 -1.08 -7.19
C ALA A 123 -10.82 -1.34 -5.69
N LYS A 124 -10.55 -2.58 -5.27
CA LYS A 124 -10.39 -2.94 -3.86
C LYS A 124 -8.91 -3.01 -3.53
N MET A 125 -8.53 -2.37 -2.42
CA MET A 125 -7.20 -2.41 -1.84
C MET A 125 -7.24 -3.15 -0.50
N VAL A 126 -6.30 -4.07 -0.28
CA VAL A 126 -6.11 -4.72 1.03
C VAL A 126 -4.71 -4.41 1.53
N LEU A 127 -4.59 -3.64 2.60
CA LEU A 127 -3.34 -3.28 3.26
C LEU A 127 -3.10 -4.21 4.44
N THR A 128 -2.08 -5.06 4.38
CA THR A 128 -1.62 -5.89 5.50
C THR A 128 -0.39 -5.27 6.14
N LEU A 129 -0.45 -5.02 7.44
CA LEU A 129 0.63 -4.42 8.23
C LEU A 129 1.20 -5.44 9.20
N PHE A 130 2.50 -5.72 9.08
CA PHE A 130 3.22 -6.55 10.04
C PHE A 130 3.71 -5.72 11.23
N GLU A 131 4.01 -6.44 12.31
CA GLU A 131 4.46 -5.83 13.55
C GLU A 131 5.68 -4.94 13.36
N GLY A 132 5.62 -3.71 13.89
CA GLY A 132 6.72 -2.75 13.81
C GLY A 132 6.75 -1.88 12.55
N SER A 133 5.79 -1.99 11.63
CA SER A 133 5.72 -1.11 10.46
C SER A 133 5.56 0.37 10.84
N SER A 134 6.25 1.28 10.13
CA SER A 134 6.06 2.73 10.33
C SER A 134 4.64 3.19 9.94
N LEU A 135 3.99 2.48 9.02
CA LEU A 135 2.69 2.86 8.46
C LEU A 135 1.56 2.94 9.48
N PHE A 136 1.69 2.29 10.65
CA PHE A 136 0.69 2.37 11.73
C PHE A 136 0.38 3.83 12.14
N ARG A 137 1.35 4.75 11.99
CA ARG A 137 1.18 6.16 12.35
C ARG A 137 0.47 6.99 11.29
N GLU A 138 0.37 6.49 10.07
CA GLU A 138 -0.13 7.22 8.91
C GLU A 138 -1.54 6.76 8.49
N LEU A 139 -2.09 5.69 9.08
CA LEU A 139 -3.36 5.07 8.66
C LEU A 139 -4.55 6.02 8.61
N GLY A 140 -4.54 7.10 9.41
CA GLY A 140 -5.59 8.11 9.38
C GLY A 140 -5.79 8.74 8.00
N ILE A 141 -4.75 8.78 7.17
CA ILE A 141 -4.82 9.36 5.82
C ILE A 141 -5.75 8.56 4.89
N LEU A 142 -5.88 7.26 5.13
CA LEU A 142 -6.69 6.35 4.29
C LEU A 142 -8.18 6.71 4.28
N GLN A 143 -8.67 7.38 5.33
CA GLN A 143 -10.06 7.85 5.41
C GLN A 143 -10.39 8.92 4.36
N GLN A 144 -9.37 9.55 3.78
CA GLN A 144 -9.53 10.61 2.78
C GLN A 144 -9.58 10.06 1.34
N TYR A 145 -9.33 8.77 1.13
CA TYR A 145 -9.28 8.16 -0.20
C TYR A 145 -10.63 7.57 -0.60
N GLN A 146 -11.03 7.82 -1.86
CA GLN A 146 -12.30 7.35 -2.42
C GLN A 146 -12.15 5.99 -3.11
N MET A 147 -11.91 4.94 -2.32
CA MET A 147 -11.79 3.56 -2.82
C MET A 147 -12.24 2.52 -1.78
N GLU A 148 -12.47 1.30 -2.24
CA GLU A 148 -12.71 0.18 -1.32
C GLU A 148 -11.41 -0.27 -0.67
N LEU A 149 -11.40 -0.34 0.66
CA LEU A 149 -10.20 -0.57 1.45
C LEU A 149 -10.46 -1.54 2.60
N GLU A 150 -9.51 -2.43 2.84
CA GLU A 150 -9.41 -3.23 4.06
C GLU A 150 -8.02 -3.08 4.67
N VAL A 151 -7.95 -2.81 5.97
CA VAL A 151 -6.69 -2.74 6.73
C VAL A 151 -6.61 -3.93 7.66
N CYS A 152 -5.63 -4.79 7.41
CA CYS A 152 -5.38 -6.03 8.13
C CYS A 152 -4.14 -5.89 9.00
N SER A 153 -4.25 -6.28 10.27
CA SER A 153 -3.11 -6.45 11.18
C SER A 153 -3.19 -7.82 11.84
N PRO A 154 -2.07 -8.50 12.08
CA PRO A 154 -2.06 -9.78 12.78
C PRO A 154 -2.72 -9.68 14.15
N CYS A 155 -3.74 -10.50 14.38
CA CYS A 155 -4.36 -10.67 15.71
C CYS A 155 -3.62 -11.72 16.57
N PHE A 156 -2.73 -12.49 15.94
CA PHE A 156 -1.94 -13.53 16.58
C PHE A 156 -0.58 -13.64 15.89
N ASN A 157 0.49 -13.54 16.67
CA ASN A 157 1.86 -13.76 16.23
C ASN A 157 2.49 -14.86 17.08
N ARG A 158 3.21 -15.77 16.42
CA ARG A 158 4.06 -16.76 17.06
C ARG A 158 5.41 -16.74 16.37
N TYR A 159 6.44 -16.31 17.08
CA TYR A 159 7.77 -16.10 16.50
C TYR A 159 8.88 -16.71 17.36
N TRP A 160 10.00 -17.03 16.74
CA TRP A 160 11.20 -17.48 17.43
C TRP A 160 11.97 -16.29 18.00
N ASN A 161 12.21 -16.27 19.31
CA ASN A 161 13.10 -15.28 19.93
C ASN A 161 14.52 -15.87 20.02
N PRO A 162 15.50 -15.32 19.27
CA PRO A 162 16.87 -15.85 19.28
C PRO A 162 17.61 -15.59 20.60
N TRP A 163 17.23 -14.58 21.38
CA TRP A 163 17.86 -14.24 22.66
C TRP A 163 17.42 -15.18 23.79
N SER A 164 16.17 -15.63 23.78
CA SER A 164 15.62 -16.57 24.76
C SER A 164 15.60 -18.03 24.28
N SER A 165 15.94 -18.27 23.00
CA SER A 165 15.90 -19.58 22.34
C SER A 165 14.57 -20.31 22.50
N ASN A 166 13.48 -19.56 22.50
CA ASN A 166 12.12 -20.06 22.71
C ASN A 166 11.14 -19.42 21.72
N MET A 167 10.00 -20.09 21.53
CA MET A 167 8.87 -19.48 20.81
C MET A 167 8.13 -18.51 21.74
N GLU A 168 7.91 -17.29 21.28
CA GLU A 168 7.06 -16.30 21.95
C GLU A 168 5.72 -16.16 21.21
N ILE A 169 4.68 -15.85 21.98
CA ILE A 169 3.32 -15.69 21.49
C ILE A 169 2.82 -14.31 21.86
N ARG A 170 2.20 -13.61 20.90
CA ARG A 170 1.46 -12.37 21.11
C ARG A 170 0.07 -12.51 20.49
N GLY A 171 -0.96 -12.01 21.18
CA GLY A 171 -2.35 -12.11 20.73
C GLY A 171 -3.00 -13.47 20.98
N VAL A 172 -4.25 -13.63 20.56
CA VAL A 172 -5.09 -14.81 20.85
C VAL A 172 -5.94 -15.16 19.63
N LEU A 173 -6.08 -16.45 19.34
CA LEU A 173 -6.98 -16.99 18.31
C LEU A 173 -8.35 -17.32 18.92
N GLU A 174 -9.06 -16.33 19.47
CA GLU A 174 -10.47 -16.46 19.82
C GLU A 174 -11.33 -15.85 18.72
N LYS A 175 -12.57 -16.33 18.54
CA LYS A 175 -13.46 -15.96 17.41
C LYS A 175 -13.40 -14.45 17.12
N ASN A 176 -12.78 -14.07 16.01
CA ASN A 176 -12.87 -12.73 15.46
C ASN A 176 -14.35 -12.42 15.22
N LYS A 177 -14.88 -11.41 15.92
CA LYS A 177 -16.23 -10.89 15.69
C LYS A 177 -16.25 -10.14 14.35
N GLY A 178 -16.37 -10.89 13.26
CA GLY A 178 -16.57 -10.36 11.91
C GLY A 178 -18.02 -10.44 11.46
N TYR A 179 -18.99 -10.06 12.31
CA TYR A 179 -20.34 -9.64 11.92
C TYR A 179 -21.10 -9.15 13.17
N SER A 180 -21.35 -7.85 13.26
CA SER A 180 -22.53 -7.33 13.97
C SER A 180 -23.51 -6.91 12.86
N PRO A 181 -24.66 -7.57 12.68
CA PRO A 181 -25.75 -6.92 11.97
C PRO A 181 -26.12 -5.72 12.82
N SER A 182 -25.86 -4.53 12.30
CA SER A 182 -26.44 -3.30 12.80
C SER A 182 -27.95 -3.48 12.93
N ASP A 183 -28.43 -3.35 14.17
CA ASP A 183 -29.72 -2.79 14.55
C ASP A 183 -30.82 -2.86 13.47
N GLU A 184 -31.52 -4.00 13.40
CA GLU A 184 -32.89 -4.01 12.89
C GLU A 184 -33.78 -3.32 13.92
N SER A 185 -34.11 -2.06 13.60
CA SER A 185 -35.34 -1.29 13.93
C SER A 185 -35.98 -1.46 15.31
#